data_AF-A0A377E1U6-F1
#
_entry.id   AF-A0A377E1U6-F1
#
_cell.length_a   1.000
_cell.length_b   1.000
_cell.length_c   1.000
_cell.angle_alpha   90.00
_cell.angle_beta   90.00
_cell.angle_gamma   90.00
#
_symmetry.space_group_name_H-M   'P 1'
#
loop_
_entity.id
_entity.type
_entity.pdbx_description
1 polymer ?
#
loop_
_entity_poly.entity_id
_entity_poly.type
_entity_poly.pdbx_seq_one_letter_code
_entity_poly.pdbx_strand_id
1 'polypeptide(L)'
;MPAVGAIASFRPGSFAPHRTGDRRTGAAGRVLTSKYAEHTPLYRQSEIYARQGVVLSRSVLSGWVDACCRLLAPLDEALQHYVLTDGKLHADDTPVPVLLPGNKKTKTGRLWTYVRDDRNAGSALAPAVWFAYSPDRKGIHPQTHLAGFSGVLQADAYAGSTSSTATAI
;
A
#
# COMPACT_ATOMS: atom_id res chain seq x y z
N MET A 1 -31.53 -1.27 37.23
CA MET A 1 -30.64 -2.23 36.53
C MET A 1 -31.52 -3.35 36.00
N PRO A 2 -31.81 -3.38 34.68
CA PRO A 2 -31.51 -4.60 33.95
C PRO A 2 -30.99 -4.38 32.50
N ALA A 3 -30.40 -5.46 31.99
CA ALA A 3 -30.21 -5.85 30.59
C ALA A 3 -29.25 -5.03 29.71
N VAL A 4 -27.96 -5.42 29.73
CA VAL A 4 -27.02 -5.23 28.63
C VAL A 4 -27.43 -6.14 27.48
N GLY A 5 -28.09 -5.56 26.49
CA GLY A 5 -28.60 -6.25 25.30
C GLY A 5 -27.53 -6.50 24.24
N ALA A 6 -27.60 -7.71 23.66
CA ALA A 6 -27.14 -8.10 22.33
C ALA A 6 -25.72 -7.69 21.89
N ILE A 7 -24.76 -8.59 22.13
CA ILE A 7 -23.50 -8.63 21.37
C ILE A 7 -23.88 -9.00 19.92
N ALA A 8 -23.85 -8.02 19.01
CA ALA A 8 -23.90 -8.30 17.58
C ALA A 8 -22.61 -9.05 17.19
N SER A 9 -22.68 -10.37 17.19
CA SER A 9 -21.64 -11.23 16.61
C SER A 9 -21.64 -11.00 15.10
N PHE A 10 -20.82 -10.04 14.66
CA PHE A 10 -20.62 -9.76 13.25
C PHE A 10 -19.69 -10.84 12.68
N ARG A 11 -20.29 -11.88 12.07
CA ARG A 11 -19.54 -12.92 11.36
C ARG A 11 -18.66 -12.30 10.27
N PRO A 12 -17.42 -12.77 10.08
CA PRO A 12 -16.58 -12.35 8.97
C PRO A 12 -17.15 -12.96 7.69
N GLY A 13 -18.07 -12.24 7.05
CA GLY A 13 -18.56 -12.56 5.71
C GLY A 13 -17.58 -12.03 4.66
N SER A 14 -17.31 -12.87 3.65
CA SER A 14 -16.62 -12.50 2.41
C SER A 14 -17.15 -11.17 1.86
N PHE A 15 -16.23 -10.27 1.49
CA PHE A 15 -16.55 -9.10 0.67
C PHE A 15 -16.92 -9.60 -0.74
N ALA A 16 -18.22 -9.77 -0.99
CA ALA A 16 -18.74 -9.96 -2.35
C ALA A 16 -18.75 -8.61 -3.11
N PRO A 17 -18.60 -8.60 -4.45
CA PRO A 17 -18.67 -7.37 -5.25
C PRO A 17 -20.04 -6.72 -5.05
N HIS A 18 -20.06 -5.46 -4.60
CA HIS A 18 -21.19 -4.90 -3.88
C HIS A 18 -21.94 -3.78 -4.62
N ARG A 19 -23.26 -3.73 -4.38
CA ARG A 19 -24.17 -2.62 -4.71
C ARG A 19 -23.79 -1.37 -3.90
N THR A 20 -23.85 -0.21 -4.53
CA THR A 20 -23.61 1.12 -3.93
C THR A 20 -24.50 1.34 -2.69
N GLY A 21 -23.92 1.43 -1.47
CA GLY A 21 -24.64 1.86 -0.26
C GLY A 21 -24.56 1.00 1.01
N ASP A 22 -23.74 -0.05 1.07
CA ASP A 22 -23.60 -0.84 2.31
C ASP A 22 -22.81 -0.09 3.40
N ARG A 23 -23.40 0.02 4.59
CA ARG A 23 -22.78 0.57 5.81
C ARG A 23 -21.44 -0.11 6.13
N ARG A 24 -21.26 -1.38 5.72
CA ARG A 24 -20.01 -2.14 5.90
C ARG A 24 -18.87 -1.57 5.04
N THR A 25 -19.16 -1.13 3.81
CA THR A 25 -18.16 -0.52 2.93
C THR A 25 -17.72 0.84 3.46
N GLY A 26 -18.66 1.65 3.96
CA GLY A 26 -18.33 2.93 4.62
C GLY A 26 -17.47 2.76 5.87
N ALA A 27 -17.76 1.74 6.68
CA ALA A 27 -16.97 1.42 7.87
C ALA A 27 -15.55 0.95 7.51
N ALA A 28 -15.39 0.12 6.48
CA ALA A 28 -14.07 -0.29 6.00
C ALA A 28 -13.27 0.91 5.46
N GLY A 29 -13.90 1.80 4.68
CA GLY A 29 -13.27 3.04 4.21
C GLY A 29 -12.75 3.89 5.37
N ARG A 30 -13.56 4.10 6.42
CA ARG A 30 -13.13 4.83 7.63
C ARG A 30 -11.91 4.18 8.30
N VAL A 31 -11.90 2.85 8.42
CA VAL A 31 -10.77 2.11 9.01
C VAL A 31 -9.48 2.31 8.21
N LEU A 32 -9.55 2.28 6.88
CA LEU A 32 -8.40 2.54 6.01
C LEU A 32 -7.91 3.99 6.13
N THR A 33 -8.82 4.97 6.00
CA THR A 33 -8.46 6.39 6.12
C THR A 33 -7.82 6.67 7.49
N SER A 34 -8.42 6.18 8.58
CA SER A 34 -7.83 6.34 9.90
C SER A 34 -6.46 5.69 10.03
N LYS A 35 -6.24 4.52 9.42
CA LYS A 35 -4.97 3.81 9.51
C LYS A 35 -3.86 4.51 8.72
N TYR A 36 -4.16 4.88 7.47
CA TYR A 36 -3.14 5.29 6.50
C TYR A 36 -3.02 6.81 6.36
N ALA A 37 -4.13 7.56 6.44
CA ALA A 37 -4.12 9.03 6.33
C ALA A 37 -4.02 9.72 7.69
N GLU A 38 -4.63 9.16 8.74
CA GLU A 38 -4.67 9.78 10.08
C GLU A 38 -3.72 9.11 11.09
N HIS A 39 -2.89 8.15 10.64
CA HIS A 39 -1.91 7.45 11.47
C HIS A 39 -2.47 6.83 12.76
N THR A 40 -3.72 6.37 12.74
CA THR A 40 -4.39 5.72 13.86
C THR A 40 -4.29 4.19 13.72
N PRO A 41 -3.38 3.51 14.44
CA PRO A 41 -3.17 2.07 14.30
C PRO A 41 -4.41 1.26 14.74
N LEU A 42 -4.54 0.03 14.24
CA LEU A 42 -5.75 -0.79 14.43
C LEU A 42 -6.10 -1.08 15.90
N TYR A 43 -5.10 -1.19 16.78
CA TYR A 43 -5.38 -1.37 18.22
C TYR A 43 -6.08 -0.14 18.80
N ARG A 44 -5.64 1.07 18.42
CA ARG A 44 -6.23 2.33 18.87
C ARG A 44 -7.63 2.51 18.29
N GLN A 45 -7.84 2.12 17.04
CA GLN A 45 -9.18 2.12 16.44
C GLN A 45 -10.13 1.17 17.18
N SER A 46 -9.67 -0.04 17.53
CA SER A 46 -10.45 -1.02 18.31
C SER A 46 -10.90 -0.43 19.66
N GLU A 47 -10.02 0.26 20.38
CA GLU A 47 -10.37 0.96 21.63
C GLU A 47 -11.35 2.12 21.43
N ILE A 48 -11.20 2.89 20.34
CA ILE A 48 -12.13 3.98 20.00
C ILE A 48 -13.54 3.43 19.77
N TYR A 49 -13.69 2.35 18.99
CA TYR A 49 -14.98 1.72 18.75
C TYR A 49 -15.57 1.11 20.02
N ALA A 50 -14.73 0.51 20.88
CA ALA A 50 -15.18 -0.06 22.15
C ALA A 50 -15.78 1.02 23.07
N ARG A 51 -15.22 2.23 23.11
CA ARG A 51 -15.80 3.38 23.84
C ARG A 51 -17.17 3.82 23.30
N GLN A 52 -17.46 3.52 22.05
CA GLN A 52 -18.76 3.78 21.40
C GLN A 52 -19.72 2.58 21.52
N GLY A 53 -19.37 1.56 22.31
CA GLY A 53 -20.17 0.34 22.50
C GLY A 53 -20.01 -0.70 21.39
N VAL A 54 -19.08 -0.50 20.44
CA VAL A 54 -18.84 -1.42 19.32
C VAL A 54 -17.53 -2.18 19.53
N VAL A 55 -17.63 -3.45 19.89
CA VAL A 55 -16.45 -4.29 20.14
C VAL A 55 -15.95 -4.91 18.84
N LEU A 56 -14.90 -4.34 18.25
CA LEU A 56 -14.22 -4.88 17.05
C LEU A 56 -12.83 -5.38 17.43
N SER A 57 -12.55 -6.65 17.17
CA SER A 57 -11.21 -7.20 17.41
C SER A 57 -10.22 -6.69 16.35
N ARG A 58 -8.93 -6.64 16.71
CA ARG A 58 -7.85 -6.29 15.77
C ARG A 58 -7.81 -7.23 14.56
N SER A 59 -8.18 -8.50 14.74
CA SER A 59 -8.25 -9.50 13.66
C SER A 59 -9.36 -9.18 12.66
N VAL A 60 -10.53 -8.75 13.14
CA VAL A 60 -11.63 -8.30 12.25
C VAL A 60 -11.21 -7.08 11.44
N LEU A 61 -10.62 -6.07 12.10
CA LEU A 61 -10.15 -4.86 11.43
C LEU A 61 -9.04 -5.19 10.40
N SER A 62 -8.11 -6.08 10.74
CA SER A 62 -7.09 -6.55 9.79
C SER A 62 -7.71 -7.26 8.59
N GLY A 63 -8.70 -8.13 8.81
CA GLY A 63 -9.41 -8.82 7.72
C GLY A 63 -10.14 -7.86 6.78
N TRP A 64 -10.67 -6.74 7.29
CA TRP A 64 -11.25 -5.69 6.46
C TRP A 64 -10.19 -4.95 5.63
N VAL A 65 -9.04 -4.64 6.23
CA VAL A 65 -7.90 -4.07 5.49
C VAL A 65 -7.48 -5.01 4.38
N ASP A 66 -7.30 -6.31 4.65
CA ASP A 66 -6.89 -7.30 3.66
C ASP A 66 -7.91 -7.43 2.51
N ALA A 67 -9.21 -7.37 2.84
CA ALA A 67 -10.26 -7.39 1.81
C ALA A 67 -10.21 -6.16 0.92
N CYS A 68 -9.98 -4.98 1.49
CA CYS A 68 -9.83 -3.75 0.70
C CYS A 68 -8.57 -3.80 -0.16
N CYS A 69 -7.44 -4.31 0.35
CA CYS A 69 -6.23 -4.49 -0.45
C CYS A 69 -6.47 -5.40 -1.67
N ARG A 70 -7.22 -6.50 -1.51
CA ARG A 70 -7.60 -7.36 -2.65
C ARG A 70 -8.47 -6.63 -3.68
N LEU A 71 -9.38 -5.78 -3.23
CA LEU A 71 -10.23 -4.97 -4.12
C LEU A 71 -9.44 -3.90 -4.86
N LEU A 72 -8.36 -3.39 -4.25
CA LEU A 72 -7.48 -2.36 -4.84
C LEU A 72 -6.38 -2.95 -5.73
N ALA A 73 -6.15 -4.27 -5.74
CA ALA A 73 -5.09 -4.90 -6.52
C ALA A 73 -5.13 -4.55 -8.02
N PRO A 74 -6.29 -4.55 -8.71
CA PRO A 74 -6.33 -4.15 -10.12
C PRO A 74 -5.93 -2.69 -10.36
N LEU A 75 -6.16 -1.81 -9.38
CA LEU A 75 -5.73 -0.42 -9.45
C LEU A 75 -4.22 -0.29 -9.27
N ASP A 76 -3.64 -1.07 -8.36
CA ASP A 76 -2.18 -1.15 -8.17
C ASP A 76 -1.49 -1.64 -9.45
N GLU A 77 -2.01 -2.71 -10.07
CA GLU A 77 -1.52 -3.25 -11.35
C GLU A 77 -1.63 -2.21 -12.49
N ALA A 78 -2.77 -1.52 -12.60
CA ALA A 78 -2.95 -0.47 -13.60
C ALA A 78 -2.00 0.72 -13.38
N LEU A 79 -1.78 1.10 -12.12
CA LEU A 79 -0.86 2.18 -11.74
C LEU A 79 0.59 1.80 -12.04
N GLN A 80 0.98 0.56 -11.73
CA GLN A 80 2.28 0.00 -12.09
C GLN A 80 2.51 0.09 -13.60
N HIS A 81 1.55 -0.38 -14.41
CA HIS A 81 1.67 -0.35 -15.87
C HIS A 81 1.80 1.09 -16.41
N TYR A 82 1.01 2.02 -15.87
CA TYR A 82 1.05 3.42 -16.26
C TYR A 82 2.38 4.11 -15.89
N VAL A 83 2.90 3.84 -14.69
CA VAL A 83 4.17 4.42 -14.22
C VAL A 83 5.34 3.86 -15.03
N LEU A 84 5.31 2.56 -15.36
CA LEU A 84 6.38 1.85 -16.07
C LEU A 84 6.23 1.86 -17.60
N THR A 85 5.36 2.70 -18.15
CA THR A 85 5.33 2.95 -19.61
C THR A 85 6.55 3.77 -20.01
N ASP A 86 6.98 3.64 -21.27
CA ASP A 86 8.12 4.37 -21.83
C ASP A 86 8.12 5.88 -21.51
N GLY A 87 9.32 6.42 -21.35
CA GLY A 87 9.56 7.83 -21.05
C GLY A 87 10.68 8.04 -20.04
N LYS A 88 10.50 9.01 -19.15
CA LYS A 88 11.43 9.26 -18.04
C LYS A 88 10.78 8.86 -16.72
N LEU A 89 11.57 8.15 -15.92
CA LEU A 89 11.17 7.59 -14.64
C LEU A 89 12.19 7.98 -13.58
N HIS A 90 11.71 8.45 -12.44
CA HIS A 90 12.54 8.66 -11.26
C HIS A 90 12.40 7.46 -10.33
N ALA A 91 13.51 6.95 -9.81
CA ALA A 91 13.51 5.86 -8.84
C ALA A 91 14.26 6.25 -7.56
N ASP A 92 13.71 5.84 -6.41
CA ASP A 92 14.33 6.00 -5.09
C ASP A 92 14.14 4.73 -4.25
N ASP A 93 15.04 4.48 -3.30
CA ASP A 93 14.98 3.36 -2.36
C ASP A 93 15.00 3.84 -0.90
N THR A 94 13.82 3.84 -0.26
CA THR A 94 13.68 4.28 1.13
C THR A 94 13.78 3.06 2.09
N PRO A 95 14.70 3.07 3.08
CA PRO A 95 14.76 2.01 4.10
C PRO A 95 13.57 2.08 5.06
N VAL A 96 12.92 0.94 5.30
CA VAL A 96 11.78 0.84 6.23
C VAL A 96 12.05 -0.22 7.31
N PRO A 97 11.90 0.11 8.61
CA PRO A 97 12.02 -0.88 9.68
C PRO A 97 10.79 -1.79 9.71
N VAL A 98 11.00 -3.10 9.52
CA VAL A 98 9.93 -4.11 9.52
C VAL A 98 10.13 -5.08 10.67
N LEU A 99 9.08 -5.32 11.44
CA LEU A 99 9.11 -6.31 12.53
C LEU A 99 9.14 -7.72 11.96
N LEU A 100 10.09 -8.54 12.40
CA LEU A 100 10.10 -9.96 12.13
C LEU A 100 9.16 -10.69 13.10
N PRO A 101 8.25 -11.55 12.61
CA PRO A 101 7.42 -12.38 13.47
C PRO A 101 8.26 -13.20 14.46
N GLY A 102 7.83 -13.26 15.72
CA GLY A 102 8.39 -14.14 16.76
C GLY A 102 9.54 -13.58 17.60
N ASN A 103 10.41 -12.72 17.05
CA ASN A 103 11.69 -12.41 17.71
C ASN A 103 11.86 -10.99 18.25
N LYS A 104 10.85 -10.12 18.16
CA LYS A 104 10.93 -8.67 18.50
C LYS A 104 12.09 -7.92 17.80
N LYS A 105 12.70 -8.53 16.78
CA LYS A 105 13.79 -7.94 16.00
C LYS A 105 13.21 -7.22 14.79
N THR A 106 13.79 -6.06 14.47
CA THR A 106 13.50 -5.32 13.25
C THR A 106 14.50 -5.70 12.17
N LYS A 107 14.01 -5.97 10.95
CA LYS A 107 14.84 -6.06 9.75
C LYS A 107 14.56 -4.83 8.89
N THR A 108 15.61 -4.28 8.28
CA THR A 108 15.46 -3.20 7.30
C THR A 108 14.97 -3.76 5.97
N GLY A 109 13.70 -3.50 5.64
CA GLY A 109 13.17 -3.67 4.29
C GLY A 109 13.41 -2.42 3.45
N ARG A 110 12.99 -2.47 2.18
CA ARG A 110 13.07 -1.35 1.24
C ARG A 110 11.70 -1.06 0.65
N LEU A 111 11.40 0.22 0.53
CA LEU A 111 10.29 0.74 -0.25
C LEU A 111 10.88 1.42 -1.47
N TRP A 112 10.70 0.79 -2.63
CA TRP A 112 11.07 1.33 -3.92
C TRP A 112 9.98 2.28 -4.37
N THR A 113 10.37 3.49 -4.74
CA THR A 113 9.45 4.52 -5.22
C THR A 113 9.76 4.81 -6.67
N TYR A 114 8.79 4.61 -7.55
CA TYR A 114 8.88 4.90 -8.97
C TYR A 114 7.96 6.07 -9.29
N VAL A 115 8.52 7.20 -9.69
CA VAL A 115 7.80 8.44 -9.93
C VAL A 115 7.87 8.80 -11.42
N ARG A 116 6.70 8.94 -12.02
CA ARG A 116 6.52 9.55 -13.32
C ARG A 116 5.98 10.96 -13.12
N ASP A 117 6.86 11.95 -13.17
CA ASP A 117 6.47 13.36 -13.09
C ASP A 117 7.47 14.25 -13.83
N ASP A 118 7.11 14.63 -15.05
CA ASP A 118 7.89 15.56 -15.87
C ASP A 118 7.14 16.88 -16.10
N ARG A 119 6.23 17.25 -15.20
CA ARG A 119 5.48 18.52 -15.33
C ARG A 119 6.42 19.74 -15.35
N ASN A 120 7.51 19.68 -14.60
CA ASN A 120 8.55 20.72 -14.60
C ASN A 120 9.31 20.83 -15.94
N ALA A 121 9.22 19.81 -16.80
CA ALA A 121 9.79 19.79 -18.14
C ALA A 121 8.73 19.96 -19.25
N GLY A 122 7.52 20.42 -18.91
CA GLY A 122 6.45 20.70 -19.87
C GLY A 122 5.62 19.47 -20.29
N SER A 123 5.73 18.34 -19.60
CA SER A 123 4.90 17.17 -19.88
C SER A 123 3.43 17.42 -19.54
N ALA A 124 2.52 17.02 -20.44
CA ALA A 124 1.07 17.05 -20.24
C ALA A 124 0.53 15.73 -19.63
N LEU A 125 1.39 14.74 -19.39
CA LEU A 125 1.00 13.45 -18.82
C LEU A 125 0.65 13.60 -17.34
N ALA A 126 -0.35 12.85 -16.88
CA ALA A 126 -0.75 12.86 -15.49
C ALA A 126 0.39 12.29 -14.60
N PRO A 127 0.80 12.99 -13.53
CA PRO A 127 1.83 12.48 -12.64
C PRO A 127 1.33 11.24 -11.88
N ALA A 128 2.22 10.29 -11.65
CA ALA A 128 1.91 9.08 -10.91
C ALA A 128 3.11 8.57 -10.12
N VAL A 129 2.82 7.87 -9.02
CA VAL A 129 3.83 7.21 -8.19
C VAL A 129 3.39 5.78 -7.93
N TRP A 130 4.28 4.83 -8.16
CA TRP A 130 4.09 3.43 -7.79
C TRP A 130 5.12 3.03 -6.74
N PHE A 131 4.67 2.28 -5.74
CA PHE A 131 5.51 1.82 -4.64
C PHE A 131 5.61 0.29 -4.66
N ALA A 132 6.83 -0.23 -4.51
CA ALA A 132 7.06 -1.66 -4.37
C ALA A 132 7.85 -1.94 -3.09
N TYR A 133 7.45 -2.96 -2.34
CA TYR A 133 8.15 -3.37 -1.12
C TYR A 133 9.05 -4.58 -1.39
N SER A 134 10.27 -4.57 -0.82
CA SER A 134 11.12 -5.76 -0.73
C SER A 134 11.70 -5.96 0.67
N PRO A 135 11.97 -7.21 1.09
CA PRO A 135 12.51 -7.52 2.40
C PRO A 135 14.03 -7.31 2.53
N ASP A 136 14.72 -6.94 1.43
CA ASP A 136 16.14 -6.62 1.37
C ASP A 136 16.47 -5.66 0.21
N ARG A 137 17.72 -5.19 0.13
CA ARG A 137 18.20 -4.22 -0.89
C ARG A 137 18.94 -4.89 -2.06
N LYS A 138 18.48 -6.07 -2.50
CA LYS A 138 19.12 -6.75 -3.64
C LYS A 138 18.69 -6.12 -4.97
N GLY A 139 19.63 -5.97 -5.91
CA GLY A 139 19.37 -5.42 -7.25
C GLY A 139 18.37 -6.24 -8.08
N ILE A 140 18.13 -7.51 -7.72
CA ILE A 140 17.10 -8.33 -8.37
C ILE A 140 15.69 -7.73 -8.26
N HIS A 141 15.38 -6.98 -7.20
CA HIS A 141 14.07 -6.35 -7.04
C HIS A 141 13.84 -5.25 -8.08
N PRO A 142 14.68 -4.19 -8.17
CA PRO A 142 14.49 -3.17 -9.20
C PRO A 142 14.64 -3.73 -10.60
N GLN A 143 15.52 -4.72 -10.84
CA GLN A 143 15.63 -5.40 -12.14
C GLN A 143 14.32 -6.11 -12.53
N THR A 144 13.66 -6.78 -11.57
CA THR A 144 12.37 -7.44 -11.82
C THR A 144 11.27 -6.41 -12.04
N HIS A 145 11.23 -5.34 -11.25
CA HIS A 145 10.24 -4.28 -11.39
C HIS A 145 10.36 -3.57 -12.74
N LEU A 146 11.59 -3.33 -13.21
CA LEU A 146 11.90 -2.58 -14.44
C LEU A 146 12.07 -3.46 -15.67
N ALA A 147 11.84 -4.77 -15.59
CA ALA A 147 12.13 -5.72 -16.67
C ALA A 147 11.46 -5.38 -18.02
N GLY A 148 10.32 -4.68 -18.00
CA GLY A 148 9.59 -4.22 -19.18
C GLY A 148 9.70 -2.73 -19.49
N PHE A 149 10.45 -1.96 -18.70
CA PHE A 149 10.56 -0.51 -18.88
C PHE A 149 11.64 -0.17 -19.91
N SER A 150 11.33 0.75 -20.83
CA SER A 150 12.28 1.30 -21.79
C SER A 150 12.28 2.83 -21.72
N GLY A 151 13.41 3.45 -21.42
CA GLY A 151 13.46 4.91 -21.28
C GLY A 151 14.63 5.46 -20.49
N VAL A 152 14.45 6.66 -19.95
CA VAL A 152 15.44 7.32 -19.09
C VAL A 152 15.10 7.03 -17.63
N LEU A 153 16.04 6.42 -16.91
CA LEU A 153 15.90 6.17 -15.48
C LEU A 153 16.80 7.14 -14.71
N GLN A 154 16.20 8.03 -13.94
CA GLN A 154 16.90 8.88 -13.01
C GLN A 154 16.81 8.26 -11.62
N ALA A 155 17.91 7.73 -11.13
CA ALA A 155 18.01 7.17 -9.79
C ALA A 155 19.16 7.84 -9.04
N ASP A 156 19.14 7.79 -7.71
CA ASP A 156 20.39 7.95 -6.97
C ASP A 156 21.36 6.83 -7.40
N ALA A 157 22.67 7.06 -7.32
CA ALA A 157 23.71 6.19 -7.89
C ALA A 157 23.79 4.80 -7.22
N TYR A 158 22.75 3.97 -7.40
CA TYR A 158 22.65 2.59 -6.95
C TYR A 158 23.05 1.64 -8.09
N ALA A 159 24.10 0.87 -7.87
CA ALA A 159 24.72 -0.03 -8.85
C ALA A 159 23.79 -1.15 -9.38
N GLY A 160 22.61 -1.36 -8.79
CA GLY A 160 21.65 -2.38 -9.22
C GLY A 160 20.61 -1.91 -10.24
N SER A 161 20.59 -0.62 -10.59
CA SER A 161 19.63 -0.03 -11.55
C SER A 161 20.02 -0.22 -13.02
N THR A 162 21.18 -0.82 -13.30
CA THR A 162 21.69 -1.05 -14.65
C THR A 162 21.33 -2.45 -15.16
N SER A 163 20.18 -2.58 -15.83
CA SER A 163 19.97 -3.65 -16.82
C SER A 163 19.35 -3.06 -18.09
N SER A 164 20.08 -3.23 -19.21
CA SER A 164 19.73 -3.01 -20.62
C SER A 164 18.61 -2.01 -20.95
N THR A 165 19.00 -0.86 -21.51
CA THR A 165 18.13 0.20 -22.09
C THR A 165 17.58 1.24 -21.11
N ALA A 166 18.34 1.56 -20.07
CA ALA A 166 18.14 2.77 -19.28
C ALA A 166 19.39 3.65 -19.31
N THR A 167 19.29 4.84 -19.91
CA THR A 167 20.32 5.87 -19.76
C THR A 167 20.16 6.52 -18.39
N ALA A 168 21.08 6.23 -17.48
CA ALA A 168 21.22 6.95 -16.23
C ALA A 168 21.81 8.35 -16.52
N ILE A 169 21.16 9.40 -16.03
CA ILE A 169 21.66 10.78 -16.02
C ILE A 169 21.90 11.18 -14.56
#